data_AF-A0A3G3GW37-F1
#
_entry.id   AF-A0A3G3GW37-F1
#
_cell.length_a   1.000
_cell.length_b   1.000
_cell.length_c   1.000
_cell.angle_alpha   90.00
_cell.angle_beta   90.00
_cell.angle_gamma   90.00
#
_symmetry.space_group_name_H-M   'P 1'
#
loop_
_entity.id
_entity.type
_entity.pdbx_description
1 polymer ?
#
loop_
_entity_poly.entity_id
_entity_poly.type
_entity_poly.pdbx_seq_one_letter_code
_entity_poly.pdbx_strand_id
1 'polypeptide(L)'
;MKPFLLSLCLWAGIAGHSIAQQTTVVNRWISPVTKDFMSLPESIYTDQQLISWGYTQKTFQFEAYSEEPSGDNVTAVYRWIMPNCRESILIAEHELTDAQLQSWGYRGKLFQFYAYKTRPNDGQRYKAVFRWINAKPQGDPCRDFTLTTVSGEYSDAQLRSWGYSDKRLQFYVPAF
;
A
#
# COMPACT_ATOMS: atom_id res chain seq x y z
N MET A 1 5.68 -39.60 -62.74
CA MET A 1 5.84 -38.14 -62.59
C MET A 1 5.14 -37.74 -61.29
N LYS A 2 5.87 -37.20 -60.30
CA LYS A 2 5.39 -36.83 -58.96
C LYS A 2 5.10 -35.32 -58.91
N PRO A 3 4.02 -34.84 -58.26
CA PRO A 3 3.85 -33.42 -58.04
C PRO A 3 4.65 -32.96 -56.81
N PHE A 4 5.26 -31.77 -56.96
CA PHE A 4 5.91 -31.00 -55.90
C PHE A 4 4.83 -30.28 -55.07
N LEU A 5 4.86 -30.45 -53.74
CA LEU A 5 4.10 -29.62 -52.80
C LEU A 5 5.05 -28.57 -52.23
N LEU A 6 4.79 -27.29 -52.54
CA LEU A 6 5.42 -26.16 -51.86
C LEU A 6 4.81 -26.03 -50.45
N SER A 7 5.67 -26.12 -49.44
CA SER A 7 5.32 -25.86 -48.05
C SER A 7 5.44 -24.35 -47.77
N LEU A 8 4.31 -23.68 -47.51
CA LEU A 8 4.30 -22.34 -46.95
C LEU A 8 4.67 -22.43 -45.46
N CYS A 9 5.87 -21.96 -45.10
CA CYS A 9 6.19 -21.62 -43.72
C CYS A 9 5.48 -20.30 -43.36
N LEU A 10 4.36 -20.39 -42.65
CA LEU A 10 3.70 -19.25 -42.03
C LEU A 10 4.41 -18.96 -40.69
N TRP A 11 5.27 -17.94 -40.66
CA TRP A 11 5.79 -17.39 -39.41
C TRP A 11 4.70 -16.52 -38.77
N ALA A 12 3.96 -17.07 -37.82
CA ALA A 12 3.12 -16.29 -36.94
C ALA A 12 4.00 -15.67 -35.84
N GLY A 13 4.42 -14.41 -36.05
CA GLY A 13 5.03 -13.62 -34.98
C GLY A 13 4.01 -13.37 -33.89
N ILE A 14 4.23 -13.93 -32.70
CA ILE A 14 3.45 -13.60 -31.51
C ILE A 14 3.92 -12.21 -31.07
N ALA A 15 3.15 -11.17 -31.39
CA ALA A 15 3.29 -9.88 -30.76
C ALA A 15 2.96 -10.05 -29.27
N GLY A 16 3.99 -10.03 -28.42
CA GLY A 16 3.84 -10.02 -26.97
C GLY A 16 3.03 -8.79 -26.56
N HIS A 17 1.79 -9.00 -26.13
CA HIS A 17 1.01 -7.96 -25.50
C HIS A 17 1.64 -7.69 -24.14
N SER A 18 2.30 -6.55 -23.98
CA SER A 18 2.63 -6.06 -22.64
C SER A 18 1.31 -5.65 -22.00
N ILE A 19 0.79 -6.49 -21.11
CA ILE A 19 -0.34 -6.11 -20.26
C ILE A 19 0.19 -5.02 -19.33
N ALA A 20 -0.36 -3.80 -19.45
CA ALA A 20 -0.02 -2.72 -18.53
C ALA A 20 -0.38 -3.18 -17.11
N GLN A 21 0.56 -3.06 -16.18
CA GLN A 21 0.33 -3.44 -14.78
C GLN A 21 -0.81 -2.60 -14.22
N GLN A 22 -1.86 -3.25 -13.72
CA GLN A 22 -3.02 -2.55 -13.19
C GLN A 22 -2.68 -1.88 -11.85
N THR A 23 -3.05 -0.60 -11.71
CA THR A 23 -2.85 0.19 -10.50
C THR A 23 -4.17 0.58 -9.84
N THR A 24 -4.09 0.92 -8.57
CA THR A 24 -5.16 1.55 -7.80
C THR A 24 -4.61 2.80 -7.12
N VAL A 25 -5.45 3.84 -7.07
CA VAL A 25 -5.13 5.08 -6.35
C VAL A 25 -5.33 4.86 -4.86
N VAL A 26 -4.31 5.21 -4.06
CA VAL A 26 -4.37 5.21 -2.61
C VAL A 26 -4.52 6.64 -2.11
N ASN A 27 -5.60 6.88 -1.38
CA ASN A 27 -5.95 8.18 -0.81
C ASN A 27 -5.87 8.15 0.72
N ARG A 28 -5.47 9.28 1.29
CA ARG A 28 -5.67 9.59 2.71
C ARG A 28 -7.08 10.10 2.90
N TRP A 29 -7.82 9.44 3.78
CA TRP A 29 -9.12 9.87 4.27
C TRP A 29 -8.98 10.36 5.70
N ILE A 30 -9.52 11.53 6.03
CA ILE A 30 -9.47 12.10 7.38
C ILE A 30 -10.89 12.38 7.87
N SER A 31 -11.17 11.96 9.10
CA SER A 31 -12.37 12.41 9.81
C SER A 31 -12.10 13.76 10.47
N PRO A 32 -12.82 14.84 10.11
CA PRO A 32 -12.60 16.14 10.72
C PRO A 32 -13.01 16.17 12.20
N VAL A 33 -13.84 15.21 12.64
CA VAL A 33 -14.38 15.11 14.00
C VAL A 33 -13.36 14.42 14.92
N THR A 34 -12.90 13.23 14.56
CA THR A 34 -11.97 12.45 15.40
C THR A 34 -10.51 12.73 15.11
N LYS A 35 -10.20 13.41 13.99
CA LYS A 35 -8.84 13.56 13.43
C LYS A 35 -8.17 12.23 13.06
N ASP A 36 -8.92 11.14 13.07
CA ASP A 36 -8.49 9.85 12.58
C ASP A 36 -8.24 9.92 11.06
N PHE A 37 -7.29 9.15 10.59
CA PHE A 37 -6.96 9.06 9.18
C PHE A 37 -6.68 7.63 8.73
N MET A 38 -6.98 7.35 7.47
CA MET A 38 -6.70 6.05 6.85
C MET A 38 -6.15 6.23 5.45
N SER A 39 -5.14 5.45 5.10
CA SER A 39 -4.67 5.28 3.72
C SER A 39 -5.45 4.11 3.10
N LEU A 40 -6.28 4.38 2.10
CA LEU A 40 -7.15 3.39 1.47
C LEU A 40 -7.06 3.43 -0.05
N PRO A 41 -6.97 2.27 -0.72
CA PRO A 41 -7.15 2.18 -2.16
C PRO A 41 -8.61 2.40 -2.55
N GLU A 42 -8.84 3.03 -3.71
CA GLU A 42 -10.19 3.28 -4.24
C GLU A 42 -10.98 2.01 -4.55
N SER A 43 -10.31 0.86 -4.67
CA SER A 43 -10.93 -0.44 -4.96
C SER A 43 -11.67 -1.07 -3.78
N ILE A 44 -11.50 -0.57 -2.55
CA ILE A 44 -11.98 -1.25 -1.33
C ILE A 44 -13.33 -0.69 -0.84
N TYR A 45 -13.46 0.63 -0.81
CA TYR A 45 -14.67 1.31 -0.35
C TYR A 45 -15.01 2.46 -1.27
N THR A 46 -16.30 2.72 -1.46
CA THR A 46 -16.74 3.91 -2.20
C THR A 46 -16.57 5.17 -1.35
N ASP A 47 -16.39 6.31 -2.02
CA ASP A 47 -16.35 7.62 -1.35
C ASP A 47 -17.63 7.85 -0.52
N GLN A 48 -18.82 7.46 -1.02
CA GLN A 48 -20.07 7.61 -0.27
C GLN A 48 -20.08 6.79 1.03
N GLN A 49 -19.51 5.59 1.01
CA GLN A 49 -19.39 4.75 2.20
C GLN A 49 -18.46 5.39 3.25
N LEU A 50 -17.31 5.90 2.82
CA LEU A 50 -16.36 6.56 3.73
C LEU A 50 -16.92 7.88 4.30
N ILE A 51 -17.64 8.65 3.49
CA ILE A 51 -18.38 9.84 3.93
C ILE A 51 -19.45 9.46 4.96
N SER A 52 -20.18 8.35 4.74
CA SER A 52 -21.18 7.86 5.70
C SER A 52 -20.57 7.47 7.06
N TRP A 53 -19.28 7.12 7.08
CA TRP A 53 -18.50 6.83 8.29
C TRP A 53 -17.82 8.07 8.88
N GLY A 54 -18.05 9.25 8.31
CA GLY A 54 -17.52 10.51 8.83
C GLY A 54 -16.11 10.88 8.33
N TYR A 55 -15.60 10.22 7.29
CA TYR A 55 -14.36 10.59 6.60
C TYR A 55 -14.67 11.49 5.41
N THR A 56 -14.35 12.77 5.48
CA THR A 56 -14.79 13.76 4.48
C THR A 56 -13.66 14.53 3.83
N GLN A 57 -12.43 14.44 4.34
CA GLN A 57 -11.26 15.00 3.66
C GLN A 57 -10.50 13.86 2.97
N LYS A 58 -10.45 13.90 1.64
CA LYS A 58 -9.74 12.95 0.79
C LYS A 58 -8.53 13.64 0.17
N THR A 59 -7.35 13.03 0.23
CA THR A 59 -6.15 13.55 -0.41
C THR A 59 -5.38 12.42 -1.07
N PHE A 60 -5.03 12.60 -2.34
CA PHE A 60 -4.18 11.66 -3.06
C PHE A 60 -2.84 11.47 -2.33
N GLN A 61 -2.39 10.22 -2.18
CA GLN A 61 -1.06 9.93 -1.66
C GLN A 61 -0.17 9.33 -2.75
N PHE A 62 -0.57 8.20 -3.32
CA PHE A 62 0.21 7.47 -4.33
C PHE A 62 -0.68 6.48 -5.08
N GLU A 63 -0.13 5.88 -6.13
CA GLU A 63 -0.70 4.69 -6.76
C GLU A 63 0.07 3.45 -6.34
N ALA A 64 -0.62 2.32 -6.26
CA ALA A 64 -0.04 1.01 -5.96
C ALA A 64 -0.60 -0.05 -6.91
N TYR A 65 0.00 -1.23 -6.94
CA TYR A 65 -0.43 -2.28 -7.85
C TYR A 65 -1.65 -3.01 -7.30
N SER A 66 -2.71 -3.14 -8.11
CA SER A 66 -3.90 -3.92 -7.72
C SER A 66 -3.70 -5.42 -7.92
N GLU A 67 -2.79 -5.79 -8.82
CA GLU A 67 -2.38 -7.16 -9.11
C GLU A 67 -0.90 -7.35 -8.79
N GLU A 68 -0.51 -8.56 -8.42
CA GLU A 68 0.87 -8.89 -8.03
C GLU A 68 1.80 -8.73 -9.23
N PRO A 69 2.79 -7.81 -9.21
CA PRO A 69 3.82 -7.82 -10.24
C PRO A 69 4.65 -9.11 -10.16
N SER A 70 5.26 -9.50 -11.28
CA SER A 70 6.14 -10.67 -11.31
C SER A 70 7.43 -10.46 -10.50
N GLY A 71 7.86 -11.48 -9.76
CA GLY A 71 9.19 -11.55 -9.13
C GLY A 71 9.18 -11.46 -7.60
N ASP A 72 10.29 -11.88 -6.98
CA ASP A 72 10.36 -12.08 -5.52
C ASP A 72 10.45 -10.79 -4.69
N ASN A 73 10.64 -9.64 -5.35
CA ASN A 73 10.72 -8.33 -4.71
C ASN A 73 9.33 -7.72 -4.41
N VAL A 74 8.25 -8.48 -4.57
CA VAL A 74 6.88 -8.02 -4.36
C VAL A 74 6.36 -8.45 -2.99
N THR A 75 5.59 -7.57 -2.35
CA THR A 75 4.90 -7.83 -1.08
C THR A 75 3.45 -7.38 -1.19
N ALA A 76 2.54 -8.16 -0.62
CA ALA A 76 1.20 -7.69 -0.34
C ALA A 76 1.24 -6.71 0.85
N VAL A 77 0.34 -5.74 0.83
CA VAL A 77 0.11 -4.77 1.90
C VAL A 77 -1.29 -4.96 2.44
N TYR A 78 -1.39 -5.11 3.76
CA TYR A 78 -2.63 -5.40 4.45
C TYR A 78 -2.97 -4.30 5.43
N ARG A 79 -4.28 -4.04 5.57
CA ARG A 79 -4.83 -3.27 6.66
C ARG A 79 -5.12 -4.20 7.85
N TRP A 80 -4.80 -3.73 9.04
CA TRP A 80 -5.14 -4.37 10.31
C TRP A 80 -5.86 -3.39 11.22
N ILE A 81 -6.82 -3.87 12.02
CA ILE A 81 -7.67 -3.06 12.89
C ILE A 81 -7.31 -3.33 14.35
N MET A 82 -7.21 -2.27 15.15
CA MET A 82 -7.07 -2.33 16.61
C MET A 82 -8.45 -2.12 17.26
N PRO A 83 -9.16 -3.18 17.69
CA PRO A 83 -10.60 -3.08 18.03
C PRO A 83 -10.90 -2.13 19.19
N ASN A 84 -10.01 -2.04 20.16
CA ASN A 84 -10.15 -1.20 21.36
C ASN A 84 -9.88 0.29 21.11
N CYS A 85 -9.30 0.65 19.96
CA CYS A 85 -8.85 2.02 19.68
C CYS A 85 -9.47 2.62 18.43
N ARG A 86 -10.22 1.82 17.67
CA ARG A 86 -10.81 2.19 16.36
C ARG A 86 -9.78 2.66 15.34
N GLU A 87 -8.50 2.37 15.57
CA GLU A 87 -7.41 2.69 14.66
C GLU A 87 -7.18 1.53 13.69
N SER A 88 -6.61 1.85 12.52
CA SER A 88 -6.12 0.84 11.60
C SER A 88 -4.74 1.20 11.08
N ILE A 89 -3.96 0.17 10.76
CA ILE A 89 -2.60 0.31 10.26
C ILE A 89 -2.45 -0.41 8.94
N LEU A 90 -1.57 0.11 8.06
CA LEU A 90 -1.07 -0.65 6.93
C LEU A 90 0.24 -1.32 7.32
N ILE A 91 0.39 -2.58 6.93
CA ILE A 91 1.60 -3.38 7.11
C ILE A 91 1.87 -4.15 5.82
N ALA A 92 3.08 -4.02 5.28
CA ALA A 92 3.53 -4.94 4.27
C ALA A 92 3.89 -6.29 4.90
N GLU A 93 3.51 -7.38 4.22
CA GLU A 93 3.62 -8.76 4.74
C GLU A 93 5.03 -9.13 5.22
N HIS A 94 6.08 -8.54 4.63
CA HIS A 94 7.46 -8.79 5.01
C HIS A 94 7.93 -8.03 6.26
N GLU A 95 7.18 -7.04 6.76
CA GLU A 95 7.62 -6.21 7.90
C GLU A 95 7.39 -6.91 9.24
N LEU A 96 6.21 -7.51 9.43
CA LEU A 96 5.76 -8.09 10.69
C LEU A 96 4.93 -9.33 10.41
N THR A 97 5.08 -10.36 11.23
CA THR A 97 4.26 -11.58 11.10
C THR A 97 2.85 -11.36 11.63
N ASP A 98 1.89 -12.11 11.08
CA ASP A 98 0.51 -12.15 11.58
C ASP A 98 0.45 -12.48 13.07
N ALA A 99 1.25 -13.45 13.52
CA ALA A 99 1.32 -13.84 14.92
C ALA A 99 1.76 -12.67 15.82
N GLN A 100 2.72 -11.87 15.35
CA GLN A 100 3.17 -10.68 16.08
C GLN A 100 2.07 -9.63 16.16
N LEU A 101 1.40 -9.31 15.05
CA LEU A 101 0.29 -8.34 15.03
C LEU A 101 -0.88 -8.80 15.90
N GLN A 102 -1.23 -10.08 15.85
CA GLN A 102 -2.27 -10.66 16.68
C GLN A 102 -1.91 -10.64 18.17
N SER A 103 -0.65 -10.91 18.51
CA SER A 103 -0.14 -10.80 19.90
C SER A 103 -0.22 -9.37 20.43
N TRP A 104 -0.18 -8.37 19.54
CA TRP A 104 -0.35 -6.96 19.88
C TRP A 104 -1.82 -6.51 19.92
N GLY A 105 -2.76 -7.40 19.60
CA GLY A 105 -4.20 -7.11 19.65
C GLY A 105 -4.83 -6.74 18.30
N TYR A 106 -4.05 -6.61 17.23
CA TYR A 106 -4.60 -6.34 15.90
C TYR A 106 -5.41 -7.51 15.36
N ARG A 107 -6.49 -7.22 14.64
CA ARG A 107 -7.43 -8.19 14.03
C ARG A 107 -7.86 -7.70 12.64
N GLY A 108 -8.63 -8.52 11.93
CA GLY A 108 -9.29 -8.11 10.68
C GLY A 108 -8.31 -7.77 9.56
N LYS A 109 -7.31 -8.63 9.31
CA LYS A 109 -6.37 -8.53 8.18
C LYS A 109 -7.16 -8.43 6.88
N LEU A 110 -6.97 -7.34 6.14
CA LEU A 110 -7.65 -7.08 4.88
C LEU A 110 -6.64 -6.65 3.82
N PHE A 111 -6.54 -7.40 2.71
CA PHE A 111 -5.67 -7.06 1.59
C PHE A 111 -6.02 -5.67 1.03
N GLN A 112 -5.00 -4.91 0.64
CA GLN A 112 -5.18 -3.57 0.07
C GLN A 112 -4.60 -3.48 -1.35
N PHE A 113 -3.31 -3.78 -1.50
CA PHE A 113 -2.57 -3.67 -2.76
C PHE A 113 -1.23 -4.41 -2.67
N TYR A 114 -0.51 -4.48 -3.80
CA TYR A 114 0.87 -4.93 -3.87
C TYR A 114 1.85 -3.76 -4.01
N ALA A 115 3.05 -3.93 -3.47
CA ALA A 115 4.15 -2.98 -3.53
C ALA A 115 5.51 -3.71 -3.61
N TYR A 116 6.60 -2.98 -3.83
CA TYR A 116 7.95 -3.55 -3.82
C TYR A 116 8.59 -3.47 -2.44
N LYS A 117 9.23 -4.56 -1.98
CA LYS A 117 9.96 -4.62 -0.71
C LYS A 117 11.15 -3.65 -0.71
N THR A 118 11.92 -3.70 -1.79
CA THR A 118 13.08 -2.85 -2.03
C THR A 118 12.90 -2.08 -3.33
N ARG A 119 13.59 -0.94 -3.49
CA ARG A 119 13.49 -0.13 -4.70
C ARG A 119 13.98 -0.93 -5.91
N PRO A 120 13.16 -1.14 -6.95
CA PRO A 120 13.63 -1.75 -8.18
C PRO A 120 14.70 -0.90 -8.87
N ASN A 121 15.64 -1.57 -9.55
CA ASN A 121 16.70 -0.95 -10.34
C ASN A 121 16.50 -1.22 -11.83
N ASP A 122 15.34 -0.81 -12.35
CA ASP A 122 14.89 -1.03 -13.72
C ASP A 122 14.78 0.28 -14.53
N GLY A 123 15.33 1.37 -14.00
CA GLY A 123 15.28 2.69 -14.62
C GLY A 123 13.98 3.47 -14.37
N GLN A 124 12.98 2.87 -13.72
CA GLN A 124 11.74 3.56 -13.35
C GLN A 124 11.90 4.37 -12.05
N ARG A 125 10.96 5.30 -11.85
CA ARG A 125 10.90 6.13 -10.65
C ARG A 125 10.00 5.47 -9.61
N TYR A 126 10.45 5.49 -8.36
CA TYR A 126 9.72 4.95 -7.21
C TYR A 126 9.73 5.93 -6.06
N LYS A 127 8.65 5.92 -5.28
CA LYS A 127 8.56 6.63 -4.00
C LYS A 127 8.63 5.63 -2.86
N ALA A 128 9.35 6.00 -1.81
CA ALA A 128 9.38 5.24 -0.57
C ALA A 128 8.12 5.54 0.25
N VAL A 129 7.51 4.53 0.83
CA VAL A 129 6.39 4.67 1.76
C VAL A 129 6.86 4.27 3.15
N PHE A 130 6.62 5.14 4.12
CA PHE A 130 7.09 5.01 5.48
C PHE A 130 5.94 4.82 6.45
N ARG A 131 6.20 4.10 7.54
CA ARG A 131 5.40 4.07 8.75
C ARG A 131 6.05 4.97 9.78
N TRP A 132 5.35 6.02 10.16
CA TRP A 132 5.72 6.87 11.28
C TRP A 132 5.00 6.43 12.52
N ILE A 133 5.71 6.33 13.63
CA ILE A 133 5.21 5.79 14.89
C ILE A 133 5.28 6.89 15.94
N ASN A 134 4.13 7.19 16.53
CA ASN A 134 3.99 8.02 17.72
C ASN A 134 3.77 7.07 18.91
N ALA A 135 4.85 6.85 19.65
CA ALA A 135 4.88 5.90 20.76
C ALA A 135 3.94 6.33 21.87
N LYS A 136 3.08 5.41 22.31
CA LYS A 136 2.21 5.65 23.46
C LYS A 136 2.94 5.28 24.75
N PRO A 137 2.53 5.83 25.92
CA PRO A 137 3.07 5.38 27.20
C PRO A 137 2.94 3.86 27.35
N GLN A 138 3.92 3.24 27.98
CA GLN A 138 3.88 1.80 28.23
C GLN A 138 2.60 1.44 29.02
N GLY A 139 1.85 0.45 28.52
CA GLY A 139 0.59 0.01 29.13
C GLY A 139 -0.67 0.69 28.59
N ASP A 140 -0.55 1.63 27.63
CA ASP A 140 -1.71 2.16 26.92
C ASP A 140 -2.45 1.01 26.19
N PRO A 141 -3.77 0.84 26.39
CA PRO A 141 -4.54 -0.16 25.65
C PRO A 141 -4.46 0.07 24.14
N CYS A 142 -4.34 1.33 23.73
CA CYS A 142 -3.99 1.73 22.39
C CYS A 142 -2.48 1.70 22.26
N ARG A 143 -1.98 0.71 21.52
CA ARG A 143 -0.59 0.69 21.09
C ARG A 143 -0.25 1.98 20.32
N ASP A 144 1.03 2.15 19.98
CA ASP A 144 1.56 3.25 19.19
C ASP A 144 0.65 3.64 18.00
N PHE A 145 0.38 4.93 17.89
CA PHE A 145 -0.34 5.49 16.75
C PHE A 145 0.60 5.50 15.54
N THR A 146 0.11 5.05 14.39
CA THR A 146 0.94 4.99 13.18
C THR A 146 0.36 5.76 12.01
N LEU A 147 1.24 6.39 11.24
CA LEU A 147 0.92 7.16 10.06
C LEU A 147 1.71 6.62 8.85
N THR A 148 0.99 6.16 7.83
CA THR A 148 1.59 5.84 6.53
C THR A 148 1.80 7.12 5.74
N THR A 149 3.02 7.42 5.32
CA THR A 149 3.32 8.58 4.47
C THR A 149 4.16 8.18 3.29
N VAL A 150 3.87 8.72 2.11
CA VAL A 150 4.79 8.62 0.97
C VAL A 150 5.88 9.68 1.04
N SER A 151 7.07 9.39 0.52
CA SER A 151 8.18 10.35 0.45
C SER A 151 7.74 11.65 -0.22
N GLY A 152 7.89 12.77 0.49
CA GLY A 152 7.50 14.10 0.04
C GLY A 152 6.11 14.55 0.44
N GLU A 153 5.28 13.68 1.07
CA GLU A 153 3.95 14.07 1.55
C GLU A 153 4.03 15.06 2.73
N TYR A 154 4.87 14.76 3.70
CA TYR A 154 5.19 15.63 4.84
C TYR A 154 6.69 15.64 5.08
N SER A 155 7.22 16.75 5.62
CA SER A 155 8.61 16.79 6.07
C SER A 155 8.79 16.02 7.36
N ASP A 156 9.96 15.41 7.56
CA ASP A 156 10.31 14.74 8.82
C ASP A 156 10.19 15.70 10.02
N ALA A 157 10.54 16.98 9.85
CA ALA A 157 10.43 18.00 10.89
C ALA A 157 8.96 18.25 11.31
N GLN A 158 8.05 18.26 10.34
CA GLN A 158 6.61 18.41 10.58
C GLN A 158 6.03 17.19 11.31
N LEU A 159 6.42 15.98 10.92
CA LEU A 159 5.93 14.78 11.59
C LEU A 159 6.48 14.69 13.02
N ARG A 160 7.73 15.10 13.24
CA ARG A 160 8.30 15.20 14.58
C ARG A 160 7.59 16.25 15.44
N SER A 161 7.20 17.39 14.88
CA SER A 161 6.42 18.39 15.64
C SER A 161 5.01 17.90 16.01
N TRP A 162 4.50 16.87 15.34
CA TRP A 162 3.25 16.18 15.68
C TRP A 162 3.43 14.99 16.63
N GLY A 163 4.67 14.74 17.11
CA GLY A 163 4.97 13.70 18.09
C GLY A 163 5.40 12.34 17.52
N TYR A 164 5.53 12.20 16.19
CA TYR A 164 6.08 10.98 15.62
C TYR A 164 7.61 10.94 15.81
N SER A 165 8.13 9.80 16.25
CA SER A 165 9.53 9.68 16.67
C SER A 165 10.31 8.61 15.91
N ASP A 166 9.67 7.50 15.54
CA ASP A 166 10.26 6.40 14.79
C ASP A 166 9.69 6.37 13.36
N LYS A 167 10.59 6.35 12.37
CA LYS A 167 10.29 6.32 10.93
C LYS A 167 10.83 5.01 10.36
N ARG A 168 9.95 4.16 9.86
CA ARG A 168 10.32 2.88 9.24
C ARG A 168 9.95 2.87 7.78
N LEU A 169 10.88 2.48 6.92
CA LEU A 169 10.56 2.17 5.52
C LEU A 169 9.68 0.92 5.49
N GLN A 170 8.53 1.01 4.82
CA GLN A 170 7.64 -0.13 4.64
C GLN A 170 7.83 -0.78 3.26
N PHE A 171 7.78 0.02 2.20
CA PHE A 171 7.82 -0.48 0.82
C PHE A 171 8.07 0.66 -0.18
N TYR A 172 8.17 0.32 -1.45
CA TYR A 172 8.25 1.23 -2.58
C TYR A 172 7.05 1.09 -3.50
N VAL A 173 6.55 2.21 -4.00
CA VAL A 173 5.47 2.30 -4.98
C VAL A 173 5.93 3.07 -6.21
N PRO A 174 5.34 2.84 -7.39
CA PRO A 174 5.66 3.61 -8.59
C PRO A 174 5.47 5.11 -8.39
N ALA A 175 6.30 5.90 -9.06
CA ALA A 175 6.17 7.35 -9.11
C ALA A 175 5.76 7.75 -10.52
N PHE A 176 4.45 7.70 -10.79
CA PHE A 176 3.86 8.24 -12.01
C PHE A 176 3.91 9.77 -12.02
#